data_AF-A0A2N3FVI3-F1
#
_entry.id   AF-A0A2N3FVI3-F1
#
_cell.length_a   1.000
_cell.length_b   1.000
_cell.length_c   1.000
_cell.angle_alpha   90.00
_cell.angle_beta   90.00
_cell.angle_gamma   90.00
#
_symmetry.space_group_name_H-M   'P 1'
#
loop_
_entity.id
_entity.type
_entity.pdbx_description
1 polymer ?
#
loop_
_entity_poly.entity_id
_entity_poly.type
_entity_poly.pdbx_seq_one_letter_code
_entity_poly.pdbx_strand_id
1 'polypeptide(L)'
;MSQRTDRDAEFTAFLAADSASLARVALRLTGDPEAAADLLQSVLVKTYLAWPRVGPDRALAHARAAMGAPSGGEEPDSGDVDVPLDPDHVLAEGHNALRGRRMGWTVAGLAALAVVASILTPILIAATVPPAPGASPATSPTAQATPSVRPSPVPELLGTVWQVAGFDGVAFGPSRTMTARFDGGVVSGFSGCNTFRGSYSLDGSTLAVESVASTAKSCPGAAGREERAFLKALARVRGYEAGLNGPVLVGEDGSPVVALVPLTPDATTWRLVDLAGTEQVGAGITFTVTGDQLSGDSGCGEYAADLTREGNAWTVSNLALSTTVRCPEAANRRATHYLAALGQVTKAELDPFRLTLTGPDAKLSFAPAAGCHHDLADATGAIRRRLSSPAPGVRRSAPG
;
A
#
# COMPACT_ATOMS: atom_id res chain seq x y z
N MET A 1 -22.71 21.61 12.06
CA MET A 1 -21.61 21.97 11.14
C MET A 1 -20.59 22.90 11.79
N SER A 2 -20.99 23.85 12.66
CA SER A 2 -20.09 24.78 13.40
C SER A 2 -18.90 24.13 14.11
N GLN A 3 -19.12 23.11 14.96
CA GLN A 3 -18.03 22.51 15.74
C GLN A 3 -16.90 21.86 14.92
N ARG A 4 -17.16 21.46 13.66
CA ARG A 4 -16.11 20.92 12.78
C ARG A 4 -15.28 22.05 12.18
N THR A 5 -15.94 23.11 11.71
CA THR A 5 -15.27 24.28 11.13
C THR A 5 -14.47 25.05 12.17
N ASP A 6 -14.99 25.16 13.40
CA ASP A 6 -14.30 25.83 14.51
C ASP A 6 -13.03 25.05 14.89
N ARG A 7 -13.13 23.73 15.00
CA ARG A 7 -11.98 22.85 15.26
C ARG A 7 -10.91 22.93 14.17
N ASP A 8 -11.32 22.92 12.90
CA ASP A 8 -10.38 22.93 11.78
C ASP A 8 -9.66 24.28 11.71
N ALA A 9 -10.37 25.39 11.96
CA ALA A 9 -9.77 26.72 12.05
C ALA A 9 -8.76 26.85 13.21
N GLU A 10 -9.12 26.37 14.40
CA GLU A 10 -8.21 26.33 15.56
C GLU A 10 -6.96 25.48 15.29
N PHE A 11 -7.12 24.32 14.64
CA PHE A 11 -6.00 23.45 14.32
C PHE A 11 -5.07 24.07 13.28
N THR A 12 -5.62 24.71 12.24
CA THR A 12 -4.83 25.42 11.24
C THR A 12 -4.03 26.56 11.86
N ALA A 13 -4.60 27.29 12.83
CA ALA A 13 -3.87 28.32 13.57
C ALA A 13 -2.69 27.74 14.36
N PHE A 14 -2.88 26.57 15.00
CA PHE A 14 -1.80 25.84 15.67
C PHE A 14 -0.72 25.36 14.70
N LEU A 15 -1.09 24.80 13.54
CA LEU A 15 -0.13 24.39 12.52
C LEU A 15 0.73 25.57 12.06
N ALA A 16 0.11 26.73 11.82
CA ALA A 16 0.83 27.93 11.40
C ALA A 16 1.79 28.45 12.49
N ALA A 17 1.44 28.33 13.77
CA ALA A 17 2.25 28.81 14.87
C ALA A 17 3.41 27.88 15.26
N ASP A 18 3.19 26.56 15.27
CA ASP A 18 4.06 25.61 15.97
C ASP A 18 4.76 24.59 15.06
N SER A 19 4.33 24.41 13.81
CA SER A 19 4.89 23.39 12.90
C SER A 19 6.40 23.52 12.69
N ALA A 20 6.93 24.74 12.55
CA ALA A 20 8.36 24.98 12.37
C ALA A 20 9.19 24.57 13.60
N SER A 21 8.74 24.89 14.82
CA SER A 21 9.45 24.49 16.05
C SER A 21 9.39 22.96 16.23
N LEU A 22 8.24 22.35 15.96
CA LEU A 22 8.08 20.90 15.99
C LEU A 22 8.94 20.20 14.93
N ALA A 23 9.11 20.79 13.75
CA ALA A 23 9.97 20.27 12.69
C ALA A 23 11.44 20.23 13.10
N ARG A 24 11.93 21.29 13.77
CA ARG A 24 13.30 21.30 14.33
C ARG A 24 13.48 20.25 15.41
N VAL A 25 12.46 20.03 16.25
CA VAL A 25 12.49 18.96 17.26
C VAL A 25 12.53 17.60 16.58
N ALA A 26 11.67 17.35 15.60
CA ALA A 26 11.67 16.11 14.84
C ALA A 26 13.03 15.88 14.16
N LEU A 27 13.61 16.91 13.54
CA LEU A 27 14.93 16.85 12.90
C LEU A 27 16.05 16.51 13.89
N ARG A 28 16.01 17.04 15.11
CA ARG A 28 16.98 16.69 16.15
C ARG A 28 16.84 15.23 16.60
N LEU A 29 15.62 14.70 16.63
CA LEU A 29 15.36 13.32 17.05
C LEU A 29 15.71 12.31 15.96
N THR A 30 15.47 12.65 14.70
CA THR A 30 15.66 11.72 13.56
C THR A 30 17.04 11.85 12.92
N GLY A 31 17.66 13.03 12.99
CA GLY A 31 18.91 13.36 12.31
C GLY A 31 18.78 13.49 10.79
N ASP A 32 17.55 13.41 10.26
CA ASP A 32 17.26 13.34 8.82
C ASP A 32 15.99 14.17 8.49
N PRO A 33 16.02 15.08 7.51
CA PRO A 33 14.89 15.96 7.17
C PRO A 33 13.63 15.25 6.69
N GLU A 34 13.76 14.14 5.95
CA GLU A 34 12.60 13.40 5.45
C GLU A 34 11.96 12.59 6.57
N ALA A 35 12.76 11.90 7.39
CA ALA A 35 12.27 11.21 8.59
C ALA A 35 11.68 12.20 9.61
N ALA A 36 12.17 13.44 9.67
CA ALA A 36 11.60 14.50 10.49
C ALA A 36 10.20 14.90 9.99
N ALA A 37 10.02 15.02 8.67
CA ALA A 37 8.73 15.30 8.05
C ALA A 37 7.72 14.19 8.36
N ASP A 38 8.10 12.91 8.19
CA ASP A 38 7.25 11.75 8.47
C ASP A 38 6.84 11.67 9.96
N LEU A 39 7.80 11.86 10.87
CA LEU A 39 7.54 11.88 12.31
C LEU A 39 6.58 13.01 12.68
N LEU A 40 6.82 14.20 12.15
CA LEU A 40 6.01 15.37 12.41
C LEU A 40 4.59 15.20 11.86
N GLN A 41 4.44 14.73 10.62
CA GLN A 41 3.15 14.43 10.02
C GLN A 41 2.34 13.44 10.88
N SER A 42 2.96 12.33 11.31
CA SER A 42 2.32 11.34 12.18
C SER A 42 1.85 11.95 13.52
N VAL A 43 2.67 12.83 14.10
CA VAL A 43 2.38 13.50 15.37
C VAL A 43 1.27 14.52 15.23
N LEU A 44 1.25 15.30 14.14
CA LEU A 44 0.21 16.29 13.88
C LEU A 44 -1.14 15.61 13.63
N VAL A 45 -1.17 14.49 12.90
CA VAL A 45 -2.41 13.69 12.72
C VAL A 45 -2.92 13.17 14.07
N LYS A 46 -2.04 12.64 14.93
CA LYS A 46 -2.44 12.19 16.30
C LYS A 46 -2.95 13.35 17.15
N THR A 47 -2.31 14.52 17.05
CA THR A 47 -2.71 15.74 17.76
C THR A 47 -4.09 16.21 17.31
N TYR A 48 -4.36 16.20 16.00
CA TYR A 48 -5.68 16.49 15.43
C TYR A 48 -6.76 15.51 15.92
N LEU A 49 -6.46 14.21 15.97
CA LEU A 49 -7.39 13.20 16.50
C LEU A 49 -7.67 13.37 18.01
N ALA A 50 -6.70 13.90 18.75
CA ALA A 50 -6.84 14.21 20.17
C ALA A 50 -7.44 15.61 20.44
N TRP A 51 -7.64 16.44 19.41
CA TRP A 51 -8.02 17.85 19.54
C TRP A 51 -9.22 18.12 20.45
N PRO A 52 -10.34 17.37 20.41
CA PRO A 52 -11.47 17.59 21.30
C PRO A 52 -11.15 17.45 22.80
N ARG A 53 -10.05 16.75 23.13
CA ARG A 53 -9.60 16.51 24.51
C ARG A 53 -8.42 17.40 24.91
N VAL A 54 -7.61 17.83 23.93
CA VAL A 54 -6.37 18.59 24.15
C VAL A 54 -6.65 20.09 24.08
N GLY A 55 -7.32 20.55 23.02
CA GLY A 55 -7.53 21.97 22.73
C GLY A 55 -6.23 22.70 22.35
N PRO A 56 -6.32 23.98 21.92
CA PRO A 56 -5.17 24.75 21.44
C PRO A 56 -4.07 24.92 22.50
N ASP A 57 -4.43 25.24 23.74
CA ASP A 57 -3.47 25.55 24.81
C ASP A 57 -2.54 24.38 25.19
N ARG A 58 -2.99 23.14 24.97
CA ARG A 58 -2.22 21.93 25.32
C ARG A 58 -1.69 21.17 24.09
N ALA A 59 -1.98 21.68 22.88
CA ALA A 59 -1.63 21.03 21.63
C ALA A 59 -0.12 20.82 21.47
N LEU A 60 0.66 21.87 21.73
CA LEU A 60 2.12 21.82 21.63
C LEU A 60 2.74 20.80 22.59
N ALA A 61 2.27 20.79 23.85
CA ALA A 61 2.75 19.84 24.86
C ALA A 61 2.39 18.40 24.48
N HIS A 62 1.19 18.17 23.95
CA HIS A 62 0.77 16.86 23.45
C HIS A 62 1.62 16.40 22.25
N ALA A 63 1.88 17.29 21.29
CA ALA A 63 2.70 17.00 20.12
C ALA A 63 4.15 16.65 20.51
N ARG A 64 4.77 17.42 21.42
CA ARG A 64 6.10 17.13 21.96
C ARG A 64 6.16 15.79 22.70
N ALA A 65 5.16 15.50 23.52
CA ALA A 65 5.05 14.21 24.21
C ALA A 65 4.90 13.04 23.23
N ALA A 66 4.12 13.22 22.16
CA ALA A 66 3.94 12.21 21.12
C ALA A 66 5.22 11.95 20.30
N MET A 67 6.15 12.92 20.22
CA MET A 67 7.49 12.76 19.64
C MET A 67 8.50 12.11 20.61
N GLY A 68 8.19 12.02 21.90
CA GLY A 68 9.14 11.59 22.92
C GLY A 68 10.18 12.67 23.30
N ALA A 69 9.91 13.95 23.03
CA ALA A 69 10.81 15.05 23.36
C ALA A 69 10.63 15.51 24.82
N PRO A 70 11.72 15.77 25.59
CA PRO A 70 11.62 16.26 26.96
C PRO A 70 11.01 17.67 27.01
N SER A 71 10.19 17.92 28.04
CA SER A 71 9.33 19.09 28.18
C SER A 71 10.02 20.36 28.71
N GLY A 72 11.28 20.61 28.34
CA GLY A 72 11.98 21.83 28.74
C GLY A 72 13.37 21.96 28.12
N GLY A 73 13.52 22.91 27.19
CA GLY A 73 14.80 23.32 26.64
C GLY A 73 14.61 24.54 25.74
N GLU A 74 15.31 25.63 26.06
CA GLU A 74 15.36 26.87 25.28
C GLU A 74 15.96 26.60 23.89
N GLU A 75 15.33 27.11 22.82
CA GLU A 75 15.79 26.98 21.43
C GLU A 75 16.94 27.97 21.14
N PRO A 76 18.15 27.51 20.72
CA PRO A 76 19.13 28.38 20.11
C PRO A 76 18.74 28.66 18.65
N ASP A 77 18.99 29.89 18.20
CA ASP A 77 18.82 30.34 16.83
C ASP A 77 19.77 29.57 15.89
N SER A 78 19.21 28.70 15.05
CA SER A 78 19.97 27.94 14.07
C SER A 78 19.13 27.73 12.82
N GLY A 79 19.49 28.50 11.77
CA GLY A 79 19.26 28.33 10.33
C GLY A 79 18.00 27.61 9.84
N ASP A 80 17.24 28.28 8.99
CA ASP A 80 16.10 27.73 8.25
C ASP A 80 16.47 26.41 7.55
N VAL A 81 16.07 25.29 8.16
CA VAL A 81 15.96 24.00 7.50
C VAL A 81 14.48 23.79 7.23
N ASP A 82 14.12 23.86 5.96
CA ASP A 82 12.75 23.65 5.48
C ASP A 82 12.45 22.14 5.51
N VAL A 83 11.65 21.71 6.49
CA VAL A 83 11.08 20.36 6.52
C VAL A 83 9.78 20.43 5.74
N PRO A 84 9.67 19.74 4.58
CA PRO A 84 8.48 19.83 3.74
C PRO A 84 7.28 19.27 4.49
N LEU A 85 6.35 20.14 4.86
CA LEU A 85 5.08 19.80 5.50
C LEU A 85 3.96 20.39 4.67
N ASP A 86 2.96 19.58 4.37
CA ASP A 86 1.72 20.02 3.73
C ASP A 86 0.58 20.03 4.79
N PRO A 87 0.17 21.22 5.28
CA PRO A 87 -0.91 21.35 6.26
C PRO A 87 -2.25 20.79 5.77
N ASP A 88 -2.55 20.91 4.47
CA ASP A 88 -3.81 20.44 3.89
C ASP A 88 -3.85 18.91 3.87
N HIS A 89 -2.70 18.27 3.61
CA HIS A 89 -2.55 16.83 3.70
C HIS A 89 -2.78 16.31 5.12
N VAL A 90 -2.22 16.96 6.15
CA VAL A 90 -2.42 16.60 7.57
C VAL A 90 -3.92 16.68 7.95
N LEU A 91 -4.62 17.73 7.52
CA LEU A 91 -6.05 17.89 7.75
C LEU A 91 -6.86 16.79 7.04
N ALA A 92 -6.51 16.47 5.79
CA ALA A 92 -7.17 15.41 5.02
C ALA A 92 -6.99 14.03 5.66
N GLU A 93 -5.78 13.68 6.09
CA GLU A 93 -5.50 12.44 6.82
C GLU A 93 -6.27 12.37 8.15
N GLY A 94 -6.29 13.48 8.90
CA GLY A 94 -7.08 13.60 10.13
C GLY A 94 -8.57 13.38 9.91
N HIS A 95 -9.15 13.95 8.85
CA HIS A 95 -10.55 13.73 8.47
C HIS A 95 -10.83 12.28 8.08
N ASN A 96 -9.95 11.67 7.29
CA ASN A 96 -10.07 10.27 6.88
C ASN A 96 -10.01 9.31 8.08
N ALA A 97 -9.09 9.55 9.02
CA ALA A 97 -8.99 8.77 10.26
C ALA A 97 -10.23 8.92 11.15
N LEU A 98 -10.85 10.11 11.22
CA LEU A 98 -12.12 10.30 11.93
C LEU A 98 -13.31 9.64 11.25
N ARG A 99 -13.36 9.61 9.90
CA ARG A 99 -14.39 8.89 9.14
C ARG A 99 -14.29 7.38 9.37
N GLY A 100 -13.08 6.82 9.36
CA GLY A 100 -12.83 5.41 9.68
C GLY A 100 -13.30 5.03 11.10
N ARG A 101 -13.04 5.88 12.10
CA ARG A 101 -13.53 5.68 13.48
C ARG A 101 -15.06 5.71 13.62
N ARG A 102 -15.75 6.52 12.82
CA ARG A 102 -17.23 6.59 12.82
C ARG A 102 -17.88 5.39 12.14
N MET A 103 -17.27 4.87 11.06
CA MET A 103 -17.76 3.67 10.38
C MET A 103 -17.62 2.40 11.25
N GLY A 104 -16.59 2.32 12.09
CA GLY A 104 -16.43 1.24 13.07
C GLY A 104 -17.54 1.18 14.13
N TRP A 105 -18.18 2.32 14.46
CA TRP A 105 -19.27 2.38 15.44
C TRP A 105 -20.64 2.05 14.82
N THR A 106 -20.88 2.37 13.55
CA THR A 106 -22.15 2.04 12.88
C THR A 106 -22.28 0.56 12.55
N VAL A 107 -21.16 -0.11 12.22
CA VAL A 107 -21.12 -1.56 12.00
C VAL A 107 -21.24 -2.34 13.33
N ALA A 108 -20.64 -1.84 14.41
CA ALA A 108 -20.80 -2.42 15.75
C ALA A 108 -22.23 -2.25 16.32
N GLY A 109 -22.88 -1.11 16.05
CA GLY A 109 -24.25 -0.84 16.50
C GLY A 109 -25.32 -1.69 15.80
N LEU A 110 -25.14 -2.00 14.51
CA LEU A 110 -26.06 -2.88 13.77
C LEU A 110 -25.88 -4.37 14.15
N ALA A 111 -24.66 -4.80 14.51
CA ALA A 111 -24.42 -6.15 15.00
C ALA A 111 -25.04 -6.41 16.40
N ALA A 112 -25.15 -5.37 17.25
CA ALA A 112 -25.75 -5.50 18.59
C ALA A 112 -27.28 -5.63 18.58
N LEU A 113 -27.97 -5.09 17.56
CA LEU A 113 -29.44 -5.16 17.44
C LEU A 113 -29.95 -6.50 16.87
N ALA A 114 -29.10 -7.25 16.14
CA ALA A 114 -29.47 -8.54 15.57
C ALA A 114 -29.43 -9.71 16.58
N VAL A 115 -28.77 -9.56 17.74
CA VAL A 115 -28.58 -10.64 18.72
C VAL A 115 -29.70 -10.70 19.79
N VAL A 116 -30.53 -9.65 19.94
CA VAL A 116 -31.58 -9.61 20.98
C VAL A 116 -32.95 -10.12 20.51
N ALA A 117 -33.18 -10.25 19.20
CA ALA A 117 -34.51 -10.61 18.65
C ALA A 117 -34.78 -12.13 18.48
N SER A 118 -33.81 -13.02 18.74
CA SER A 118 -33.96 -14.46 18.47
C SER A 118 -34.21 -15.36 19.69
N ILE A 119 -34.41 -14.79 20.88
CA ILE A 119 -34.69 -15.58 22.09
C ILE A 119 -35.96 -15.03 22.74
N LEU A 120 -37.14 -15.37 22.22
CA LEU A 120 -38.43 -15.43 22.94
C LEU A 120 -39.57 -15.81 21.97
N THR A 121 -39.78 -17.10 21.75
CA THR A 121 -41.11 -17.76 21.71
C THR A 121 -40.96 -19.26 21.37
N PRO A 122 -41.28 -20.14 22.31
CA PRO A 122 -42.00 -21.37 21.97
C PRO A 122 -43.34 -21.37 22.70
N ILE A 123 -44.37 -22.00 22.11
CA ILE A 123 -45.35 -22.89 22.78
C ILE A 123 -46.54 -23.24 21.86
N LEU A 124 -46.70 -24.56 21.68
CA LEU A 124 -47.88 -25.40 21.40
C LEU A 124 -48.95 -24.97 20.39
N ILE A 125 -49.17 -25.81 19.35
CA ILE A 125 -50.43 -26.55 19.14
C ILE A 125 -50.12 -27.96 18.59
N ALA A 126 -50.77 -28.96 19.18
CA ALA A 126 -50.69 -30.39 18.89
C ALA A 126 -51.78 -30.86 17.90
N ALA A 127 -51.50 -32.00 17.23
CA ALA A 127 -52.42 -32.94 16.55
C ALA A 127 -53.16 -32.37 15.31
N THR A 128 -53.34 -33.08 14.19
CA THR A 128 -53.79 -34.47 14.00
C THR A 128 -53.34 -35.03 12.64
N VAL A 129 -52.86 -36.27 12.64
CA VAL A 129 -52.54 -37.09 11.46
C VAL A 129 -53.81 -37.78 10.93
N PRO A 130 -54.09 -37.77 9.62
CA PRO A 130 -54.90 -38.80 8.97
C PRO A 130 -54.00 -39.82 8.23
N PRO A 131 -54.30 -41.14 8.26
CA PRO A 131 -53.57 -42.11 7.46
C PRO A 131 -54.15 -42.19 6.04
N ALA A 132 -53.29 -42.23 5.03
CA ALA A 132 -53.68 -42.62 3.66
C ALA A 132 -52.86 -43.85 3.21
N PRO A 133 -53.44 -44.76 2.42
CA PRO A 133 -52.96 -46.13 2.30
C PRO A 133 -52.01 -46.36 1.11
N GLY A 134 -51.10 -47.32 1.31
CA GLY A 134 -50.60 -48.30 0.33
C GLY A 134 -50.13 -47.84 -1.05
N ALA A 135 -48.81 -47.85 -1.27
CA ALA A 135 -48.20 -48.14 -2.58
C ALA A 135 -46.80 -48.76 -2.41
N SER A 136 -46.52 -49.73 -3.29
CA SER A 136 -45.45 -50.74 -3.33
C SER A 136 -43.99 -50.26 -3.21
N PRO A 137 -43.03 -51.18 -2.89
CA PRO A 137 -41.61 -50.88 -2.91
C PRO A 137 -41.09 -50.84 -4.35
N ALA A 138 -40.56 -49.68 -4.78
CA ALA A 138 -39.72 -49.56 -5.97
C ALA A 138 -38.24 -49.60 -5.55
N THR A 139 -37.55 -50.57 -6.12
CA THR A 139 -36.11 -50.84 -6.01
C THR A 139 -35.29 -49.59 -6.34
N SER A 140 -34.43 -49.15 -5.42
CA SER A 140 -33.43 -48.10 -5.68
C SER A 140 -32.21 -48.70 -6.38
N PRO A 141 -31.69 -48.10 -7.47
CA PRO A 141 -30.41 -48.50 -8.03
C PRO A 141 -29.24 -47.95 -7.21
N THR A 142 -28.22 -48.79 -7.08
CA THR A 142 -26.93 -48.53 -6.42
C THR A 142 -26.28 -47.25 -6.97
N ALA A 143 -26.20 -46.20 -6.15
CA ALA A 143 -25.43 -45.00 -6.44
C ALA A 143 -23.94 -45.35 -6.33
N GLN A 144 -23.23 -45.27 -7.46
CA GLN A 144 -21.79 -45.36 -7.52
C GLN A 144 -21.16 -44.20 -6.74
N ALA A 145 -20.24 -44.52 -5.84
CA ALA A 145 -19.48 -43.54 -5.09
C ALA A 145 -18.52 -42.79 -6.03
N THR A 146 -18.88 -41.55 -6.36
CA THR A 146 -17.94 -40.54 -6.86
C THR A 146 -16.88 -40.30 -5.78
N PRO A 147 -15.57 -40.24 -6.09
CA PRO A 147 -14.57 -39.88 -5.10
C PRO A 147 -14.87 -38.47 -4.59
N SER A 148 -15.21 -38.40 -3.30
CA SER A 148 -15.40 -37.15 -2.59
C SER A 148 -14.02 -36.51 -2.41
N VAL A 149 -13.66 -35.61 -3.33
CA VAL A 149 -12.56 -34.66 -3.13
C VAL A 149 -12.99 -33.77 -1.97
N ARG A 150 -12.47 -34.05 -0.78
CA ARG A 150 -12.66 -33.19 0.39
C ARG A 150 -12.01 -31.84 0.07
N PRO A 151 -12.73 -30.72 0.07
CA PRO A 151 -12.11 -29.42 -0.12
C PRO A 151 -11.11 -29.20 1.02
N SER A 152 -9.83 -29.02 0.68
CA SER A 152 -8.80 -28.64 1.64
C SER A 152 -9.18 -27.29 2.25
N PRO A 153 -9.33 -27.17 3.58
CA PRO A 153 -9.79 -25.94 4.23
C PRO A 153 -8.70 -24.87 4.33
N VAL A 154 -7.56 -25.06 3.66
CA VAL A 154 -6.43 -24.14 3.74
C VAL A 154 -6.51 -23.19 2.55
N PRO A 155 -6.58 -21.86 2.74
CA PRO A 155 -6.59 -20.91 1.63
C PRO A 155 -5.41 -21.19 0.70
N GLU A 156 -5.64 -21.03 -0.61
CA GLU A 156 -4.67 -21.34 -1.67
C GLU A 156 -3.47 -20.38 -1.59
N LEU A 157 -2.53 -20.71 -0.70
CA LEU A 157 -1.28 -19.99 -0.48
C LEU A 157 -0.41 -20.02 -1.74
N LEU A 158 -0.42 -21.16 -2.42
CA LEU A 158 0.40 -21.44 -3.59
C LEU A 158 -0.13 -20.69 -4.82
N GLY A 159 0.77 -20.28 -5.71
CA GLY A 159 0.40 -19.67 -7.00
C GLY A 159 -0.17 -18.25 -6.91
N THR A 160 -0.59 -17.80 -5.74
CA THR A 160 -1.07 -16.42 -5.50
C THR A 160 0.11 -15.48 -5.25
N VAL A 161 0.05 -14.28 -5.83
CA VAL A 161 0.93 -13.17 -5.45
C VAL A 161 0.29 -12.42 -4.30
N TRP A 162 0.98 -12.39 -3.17
CA TRP A 162 0.52 -11.76 -1.94
C TRP A 162 1.19 -10.41 -1.72
N GLN A 163 0.43 -9.45 -1.21
CA GLN A 163 0.93 -8.25 -0.56
C GLN A 163 1.10 -8.55 0.93
N VAL A 164 2.20 -8.09 1.51
CA VAL A 164 2.43 -8.16 2.95
C VAL A 164 1.62 -7.04 3.61
N ALA A 165 0.55 -7.42 4.30
CA ALA A 165 -0.33 -6.49 5.03
C ALA A 165 0.19 -6.16 6.43
N GLY A 166 1.27 -6.81 6.86
CA GLY A 166 1.91 -6.55 8.14
C GLY A 166 2.78 -7.70 8.58
N PHE A 167 3.67 -7.45 9.53
CA PHE A 167 4.44 -8.48 10.21
C PHE A 167 4.78 -8.04 11.64
N ASP A 168 5.00 -9.00 12.53
CA ASP A 168 5.36 -8.78 13.94
C ASP A 168 4.43 -7.79 14.68
N GLY A 169 3.12 -7.89 14.40
CA GLY A 169 2.09 -7.07 15.03
C GLY A 169 1.95 -5.65 14.45
N VAL A 170 2.77 -5.28 13.47
CA VAL A 170 2.63 -4.00 12.75
C VAL A 170 1.77 -4.21 11.51
N ALA A 171 0.62 -3.54 11.45
CA ALA A 171 -0.25 -3.53 10.29
C ALA A 171 0.15 -2.43 9.30
N PHE A 172 0.08 -2.74 8.03
CA PHE A 172 0.42 -1.86 6.92
C PHE A 172 -0.83 -1.37 6.19
N GLY A 173 -0.74 -0.13 5.69
CA GLY A 173 -1.70 0.38 4.72
C GLY A 173 -1.45 -0.18 3.32
N PRO A 174 -2.40 0.01 2.38
CA PRO A 174 -2.30 -0.50 1.01
C PRO A 174 -1.12 0.09 0.21
N SER A 175 -0.54 1.20 0.65
CA SER A 175 0.62 1.84 0.03
C SER A 175 1.93 1.07 0.23
N ARG A 176 1.98 0.06 1.10
CA ARG A 176 3.19 -0.77 1.29
C ARG A 176 3.31 -1.81 0.20
N THR A 177 4.45 -1.84 -0.48
CA THR A 177 4.64 -2.62 -1.71
C THR A 177 5.38 -3.93 -1.51
N MET A 178 5.52 -4.37 -0.27
CA MET A 178 6.14 -5.64 0.05
C MET A 178 5.27 -6.79 -0.46
N THR A 179 5.89 -7.77 -1.11
CA THR A 179 5.18 -8.88 -1.76
C THR A 179 5.81 -10.22 -1.39
N ALA A 180 5.01 -11.28 -1.53
CA ALA A 180 5.47 -12.66 -1.41
C ALA A 180 4.66 -13.56 -2.33
N ARG A 181 5.29 -14.56 -2.92
CA ARG A 181 4.63 -15.65 -3.65
C ARG A 181 5.30 -16.95 -3.28
N PHE A 182 4.50 -17.96 -3.03
CA PHE A 182 4.92 -19.33 -2.74
C PHE A 182 4.57 -20.18 -3.95
N ASP A 183 5.59 -20.77 -4.59
CA ASP A 183 5.38 -21.66 -5.71
C ASP A 183 6.58 -22.59 -5.92
N GLY A 184 6.33 -23.85 -6.27
CA GLY A 184 7.40 -24.82 -6.57
C GLY A 184 8.46 -24.98 -5.48
N GLY A 185 8.11 -24.81 -4.20
CA GLY A 185 9.07 -24.86 -3.07
C GLY A 185 9.92 -23.60 -2.91
N VAL A 186 9.63 -22.54 -3.66
CA VAL A 186 10.33 -21.25 -3.62
C VAL A 186 9.39 -20.16 -3.14
N VAL A 187 9.81 -19.42 -2.11
CA VAL A 187 9.20 -18.14 -1.74
C VAL A 187 9.97 -17.01 -2.39
N SER A 188 9.30 -16.08 -3.06
CA SER A 188 9.96 -14.93 -3.68
C SER A 188 9.10 -13.68 -3.63
N GLY A 189 9.72 -12.51 -3.62
CA GLY A 189 9.00 -11.25 -3.62
C GLY A 189 9.88 -10.05 -3.31
N PHE A 190 9.24 -8.91 -3.05
CA PHE A 190 9.89 -7.65 -2.74
C PHE A 190 9.85 -7.39 -1.23
N SER A 191 11.01 -7.15 -0.61
CA SER A 191 11.16 -6.90 0.84
C SER A 191 10.97 -5.43 1.21
N GLY A 192 10.51 -4.59 0.28
CA GLY A 192 10.38 -3.13 0.44
C GLY A 192 11.57 -2.34 -0.09
N CYS A 193 12.73 -2.98 -0.23
CA CYS A 193 13.90 -2.35 -0.86
C CYS A 193 14.63 -3.27 -1.86
N ASN A 194 14.74 -4.56 -1.54
CA ASN A 194 15.34 -5.55 -2.44
C ASN A 194 14.34 -6.61 -2.86
N THR A 195 14.72 -7.33 -3.91
CA THR A 195 14.08 -8.60 -4.21
C THR A 195 14.68 -9.67 -3.30
N PHE A 196 13.84 -10.59 -2.83
CA PHE A 196 14.25 -11.75 -2.06
C PHE A 196 13.76 -13.05 -2.68
N ARG A 197 14.47 -14.13 -2.36
CA ARG A 197 14.13 -15.50 -2.71
C ARG A 197 14.52 -16.42 -1.56
N GLY A 198 13.73 -17.45 -1.32
CA GLY A 198 13.99 -18.45 -0.32
C GLY A 198 13.41 -19.81 -0.67
N SER A 199 13.82 -20.85 0.04
CA SER A 199 13.21 -22.18 -0.02
C SER A 199 12.17 -22.34 1.09
N TYR A 200 11.11 -23.10 0.80
CA TYR A 200 10.17 -23.55 1.82
C TYR A 200 9.77 -25.01 1.62
N SER A 201 9.41 -25.67 2.71
CA SER A 201 8.71 -26.95 2.72
C SER A 201 7.26 -26.74 3.16
N LEU A 202 6.34 -27.47 2.53
CA LEU A 202 4.90 -27.37 2.78
C LEU A 202 4.29 -28.77 2.86
N ASP A 203 3.68 -29.08 4.01
CA ASP A 203 2.88 -30.28 4.24
C ASP A 203 1.60 -29.91 4.98
N GLY A 204 0.47 -29.92 4.27
CA GLY A 204 -0.80 -29.40 4.77
C GLY A 204 -0.71 -27.90 5.11
N SER A 205 -0.90 -27.55 6.39
CA SER A 205 -0.73 -26.19 6.92
C SER A 205 0.66 -25.94 7.53
N THR A 206 1.51 -26.96 7.57
CA THR A 206 2.88 -26.85 8.08
C THR A 206 3.75 -26.24 6.99
N LEU A 207 4.24 -25.03 7.22
CA LEU A 207 5.01 -24.25 6.27
C LEU A 207 6.30 -23.80 6.95
N ALA A 208 7.44 -24.34 6.54
CA ALA A 208 8.73 -23.91 7.06
C ALA A 208 9.50 -23.16 5.98
N VAL A 209 9.80 -21.89 6.23
CA VAL A 209 10.74 -21.13 5.40
C VAL A 209 12.14 -21.38 5.92
N GLU A 210 12.99 -21.97 5.09
CA GLU A 210 14.27 -22.54 5.54
C GLU A 210 15.43 -21.57 5.32
N SER A 211 15.52 -21.00 4.12
CA SER A 211 16.56 -20.07 3.74
C SER A 211 15.93 -18.89 3.02
N VAL A 212 16.42 -17.67 3.28
CA VAL A 212 16.01 -16.48 2.56
C VAL A 212 17.25 -15.66 2.25
N ALA A 213 17.41 -15.30 0.98
CA ALA A 213 18.44 -14.41 0.50
C ALA A 213 17.78 -13.21 -0.19
N SER A 214 18.36 -12.02 -0.01
CA SER A 214 17.98 -10.83 -0.75
C SER A 214 19.10 -10.33 -1.63
N THR A 215 18.76 -9.58 -2.68
CA THR A 215 19.74 -8.80 -3.42
C THR A 215 20.30 -7.69 -2.52
N ALA A 216 21.55 -7.31 -2.71
CA ALA A 216 22.23 -6.34 -1.85
C ALA A 216 22.26 -4.95 -2.47
N LYS A 217 21.11 -4.33 -2.75
CA LYS A 217 21.08 -2.87 -3.00
C LYS A 217 21.34 -2.14 -1.69
N SER A 218 22.06 -1.04 -1.77
CA SER A 218 22.31 -0.18 -0.61
C SER A 218 21.01 0.54 -0.24
N CYS A 219 20.37 0.07 0.84
CA CYS A 219 19.13 0.63 1.39
C CYS A 219 19.43 1.27 2.76
N PRO A 220 19.89 2.52 2.81
CA PRO A 220 20.15 3.20 4.08
C PRO A 220 18.86 3.46 4.86
N GLY A 221 18.99 3.78 6.15
CA GLY A 221 17.89 4.29 6.96
C GLY A 221 16.79 3.26 7.28
N ALA A 222 15.54 3.73 7.27
CA ALA A 222 14.37 2.95 7.70
C ALA A 222 14.08 1.76 6.77
N ALA A 223 14.18 1.96 5.46
CA ALA A 223 13.90 0.93 4.46
C ALA A 223 14.76 -0.33 4.64
N GLY A 224 16.06 -0.17 4.88
CA GLY A 224 16.95 -1.32 5.15
C GLY A 224 16.68 -2.00 6.50
N ARG A 225 16.25 -1.26 7.54
CA ARG A 225 15.87 -1.86 8.83
C ARG A 225 14.59 -2.69 8.70
N GLU A 226 13.60 -2.16 7.99
CA GLU A 226 12.33 -2.82 7.72
C GLU A 226 12.52 -4.11 6.91
N GLU A 227 13.31 -4.05 5.84
CA GLU A 227 13.69 -5.24 5.07
C GLU A 227 14.28 -6.33 5.99
N ARG A 228 15.31 -6.00 6.79
CA ARG A 228 15.96 -6.99 7.66
C ARG A 228 14.98 -7.59 8.68
N ALA A 229 14.09 -6.76 9.22
CA ALA A 229 13.06 -7.21 10.15
C ALA A 229 12.11 -8.19 9.48
N PHE A 230 11.66 -7.88 8.26
CA PHE A 230 10.79 -8.76 7.48
C PHE A 230 11.44 -10.09 7.13
N LEU A 231 12.69 -10.09 6.62
CA LEU A 231 13.40 -11.33 6.30
C LEU A 231 13.61 -12.20 7.55
N LYS A 232 13.85 -11.57 8.73
CA LYS A 232 13.92 -12.27 10.02
C LYS A 232 12.56 -12.81 10.45
N ALA A 233 11.46 -12.13 10.15
CA ALA A 233 10.11 -12.62 10.40
C ALA A 233 9.81 -13.86 9.55
N LEU A 234 10.09 -13.81 8.25
CA LEU A 234 9.93 -14.96 7.35
C LEU A 234 10.68 -16.21 7.85
N ALA A 235 11.91 -16.07 8.34
CA ALA A 235 12.68 -17.20 8.86
C ALA A 235 12.06 -17.89 10.10
N ARG A 236 11.13 -17.24 10.80
CA ARG A 236 10.41 -17.82 11.96
C ARG A 236 9.12 -18.56 11.58
N VAL A 237 8.70 -18.50 10.33
CA VAL A 237 7.46 -19.14 9.87
C VAL A 237 7.58 -20.66 9.98
N ARG A 238 6.59 -21.28 10.65
CA ARG A 238 6.46 -22.74 10.84
C ARG A 238 5.10 -23.28 10.41
N GLY A 239 4.13 -22.41 10.18
CA GLY A 239 2.83 -22.77 9.66
C GLY A 239 2.16 -21.61 8.95
N TYR A 240 0.95 -21.85 8.46
CA TYR A 240 0.04 -20.79 8.06
C TYR A 240 -1.40 -21.18 8.35
N GLU A 241 -2.22 -20.17 8.58
CA GLU A 241 -3.62 -20.31 8.94
C GLU A 241 -4.49 -19.39 8.09
N ALA A 242 -5.79 -19.65 8.06
CA ALA A 242 -6.75 -18.77 7.42
C ALA A 242 -6.93 -17.49 8.25
N GLY A 243 -6.77 -16.32 7.61
CA GLY A 243 -7.11 -15.02 8.17
C GLY A 243 -8.31 -14.39 7.49
N LEU A 244 -8.71 -13.20 7.97
CA LEU A 244 -9.90 -12.48 7.49
C LEU A 244 -9.78 -12.04 6.02
N ASN A 245 -8.60 -11.58 5.61
CA ASN A 245 -8.35 -10.99 4.29
C ASN A 245 -7.36 -11.80 3.45
N GLY A 246 -6.95 -12.97 3.93
CA GLY A 246 -5.89 -13.79 3.36
C GLY A 246 -5.18 -14.63 4.43
N PRO A 247 -4.21 -15.46 4.04
CA PRO A 247 -3.49 -16.32 4.97
C PRO A 247 -2.61 -15.52 5.94
N VAL A 248 -2.47 -16.04 7.16
CA VAL A 248 -1.54 -15.53 8.15
C VAL A 248 -0.46 -16.59 8.35
N LEU A 249 0.80 -16.21 8.12
CA LEU A 249 1.94 -17.06 8.42
C LEU A 249 2.19 -17.03 9.91
N VAL A 250 2.33 -18.20 10.54
CA VAL A 250 2.47 -18.35 11.98
C VAL A 250 3.81 -18.94 12.38
N GLY A 251 4.25 -18.61 13.59
CA GLY A 251 5.46 -19.14 14.21
C GLY A 251 5.27 -20.54 14.79
N GLU A 252 6.30 -21.04 15.47
CA GLU A 252 6.30 -22.36 16.13
C GLU A 252 5.22 -22.48 17.23
N ASP A 253 4.92 -21.37 17.90
CA ASP A 253 3.92 -21.25 18.96
C ASP A 253 2.52 -20.87 18.44
N GLY A 254 2.33 -20.83 17.11
CA GLY A 254 1.08 -20.37 16.49
C GLY A 254 0.89 -18.85 16.51
N SER A 255 1.87 -18.07 16.98
CA SER A 255 1.77 -16.61 16.96
C SER A 255 1.77 -16.07 15.52
N PRO A 256 0.99 -15.02 15.20
CA PRO A 256 0.96 -14.44 13.86
C PRO A 256 2.28 -13.71 13.58
N VAL A 257 2.95 -14.10 12.50
CA VAL A 257 4.24 -13.55 12.09
C VAL A 257 4.10 -12.62 10.89
N VAL A 258 3.40 -13.05 9.83
CA VAL A 258 3.18 -12.25 8.62
C VAL A 258 1.72 -12.36 8.19
N ALA A 259 1.05 -11.22 8.02
CA ALA A 259 -0.29 -11.16 7.43
C ALA A 259 -0.19 -10.92 5.92
N LEU A 260 -0.89 -11.74 5.13
CA LEU A 260 -0.92 -11.63 3.68
C LEU A 260 -2.33 -11.26 3.21
N VAL A 261 -2.39 -10.43 2.17
CA VAL A 261 -3.61 -10.15 1.42
C VAL A 261 -3.32 -10.34 -0.08
N PRO A 262 -4.27 -10.81 -0.90
CA PRO A 262 -4.03 -10.98 -2.33
C PRO A 262 -3.57 -9.66 -2.94
N LEU A 263 -2.44 -9.67 -3.65
CA LEU A 263 -2.04 -8.50 -4.41
C LEU A 263 -2.95 -8.42 -5.63
N THR A 264 -3.74 -7.36 -5.69
CA THR A 264 -4.53 -7.02 -6.87
C THR A 264 -3.92 -5.79 -7.54
N PRO A 265 -4.10 -5.63 -8.86
CA PRO A 265 -3.71 -4.40 -9.54
C PRO A 265 -4.35 -3.13 -8.96
N ASP A 266 -5.45 -3.29 -8.23
CA ASP A 266 -6.24 -2.22 -7.60
C ASP A 266 -5.62 -1.77 -6.26
N ALA A 267 -4.68 -2.54 -5.70
CA ALA A 267 -4.12 -2.30 -4.38
C ALA A 267 -3.07 -1.17 -4.34
N THR A 268 -2.54 -0.75 -5.49
CA THR A 268 -1.44 0.22 -5.55
C THR A 268 -1.42 1.03 -6.84
N THR A 269 -0.59 2.06 -6.88
CA THR A 269 -0.21 2.74 -8.12
C THR A 269 0.91 1.97 -8.79
N TRP A 270 0.83 1.83 -10.10
CA TRP A 270 1.82 1.15 -10.93
C TRP A 270 2.61 2.18 -11.73
N ARG A 271 3.95 2.10 -11.70
CA ARG A 271 4.85 2.95 -12.48
C ARG A 271 5.44 2.15 -13.63
N LEU A 272 5.43 2.72 -14.83
CA LEU A 272 6.03 2.11 -16.00
C LEU A 272 7.55 1.97 -15.82
N VAL A 273 8.06 0.78 -16.12
CA VAL A 273 9.51 0.49 -16.08
C VAL A 273 10.03 0.01 -17.43
N ASP A 274 9.16 -0.55 -18.28
CA ASP A 274 9.49 -0.97 -19.63
C ASP A 274 8.32 -0.67 -20.57
N LEU A 275 8.64 -0.08 -21.72
CA LEU A 275 7.71 0.18 -22.82
C LEU A 275 8.27 -0.50 -24.07
N ALA A 276 7.63 -1.58 -24.48
CA ALA A 276 7.97 -2.35 -25.67
C ALA A 276 9.46 -2.76 -25.72
N GLY A 277 10.01 -3.22 -24.59
CA GLY A 277 11.41 -3.64 -24.46
C GLY A 277 12.41 -2.50 -24.29
N THR A 278 11.92 -1.26 -24.14
CA THR A 278 12.77 -0.10 -23.83
C THR A 278 12.52 0.33 -22.38
N GLU A 279 13.59 0.35 -21.59
CA GLU A 279 13.54 0.80 -20.19
C GLU A 279 13.09 2.26 -20.06
N GLN A 280 12.14 2.51 -19.16
CA GLN A 280 11.46 3.82 -18.96
C GLN A 280 11.64 4.38 -17.54
N VAL A 281 12.83 4.23 -16.96
CA VAL A 281 13.12 4.77 -15.62
C VAL A 281 12.88 6.28 -15.59
N GLY A 282 12.10 6.74 -14.61
CA GLY A 282 11.81 8.17 -14.43
C GLY A 282 10.88 8.78 -15.48
N ALA A 283 10.16 7.99 -16.27
CA ALA A 283 9.24 8.50 -17.29
C ALA A 283 8.00 9.21 -16.72
N GLY A 284 7.72 9.08 -15.42
CA GLY A 284 6.55 9.65 -14.77
C GLY A 284 5.23 8.95 -15.11
N ILE A 285 5.26 7.96 -15.99
CA ILE A 285 4.07 7.25 -16.46
C ILE A 285 3.58 6.31 -15.36
N THR A 286 2.33 6.49 -14.94
CA THR A 286 1.70 5.69 -13.90
C THR A 286 0.28 5.31 -14.26
N PHE A 287 -0.23 4.25 -13.63
CA PHE A 287 -1.66 3.98 -13.61
C PHE A 287 -2.13 3.43 -12.28
N THR A 288 -3.42 3.59 -12.03
CA THR A 288 -4.19 3.03 -10.93
C THR A 288 -5.45 2.39 -11.48
N VAL A 289 -5.92 1.35 -10.82
CA VAL A 289 -7.21 0.70 -11.13
C VAL A 289 -8.16 0.96 -9.98
N THR A 290 -9.37 1.44 -10.27
CA THR A 290 -10.44 1.63 -9.29
C THR A 290 -11.73 1.07 -9.86
N GLY A 291 -12.14 -0.10 -9.37
CA GLY A 291 -13.28 -0.82 -9.94
C GLY A 291 -13.01 -1.16 -11.42
N ASP A 292 -13.89 -0.70 -12.30
CA ASP A 292 -13.79 -0.96 -13.74
C ASP A 292 -13.14 0.21 -14.50
N GLN A 293 -12.44 1.11 -13.80
CA GLN A 293 -11.76 2.26 -14.38
C GLN A 293 -10.25 2.16 -14.20
N LEU A 294 -9.52 2.46 -15.26
CA LEU A 294 -8.07 2.64 -15.27
C LEU A 294 -7.77 4.13 -15.49
N SER A 295 -6.95 4.73 -14.64
CA SER A 295 -6.55 6.14 -14.76
C SER A 295 -5.09 6.34 -14.39
N GLY A 296 -4.49 7.44 -14.81
CA GLY A 296 -3.11 7.73 -14.45
C GLY A 296 -2.51 8.92 -15.19
N ASP A 297 -1.18 9.02 -15.11
CA ASP A 297 -0.39 10.02 -15.81
C ASP A 297 0.35 9.35 -16.98
N SER A 298 0.23 9.90 -18.18
CA SER A 298 0.85 9.36 -19.40
C SER A 298 2.29 9.84 -19.62
N GLY A 299 2.85 10.59 -18.67
CA GLY A 299 4.07 11.39 -18.81
C GLY A 299 3.84 12.72 -19.56
N CYS A 300 2.62 12.95 -20.04
CA CYS A 300 2.22 14.13 -20.80
C CYS A 300 0.74 14.51 -20.55
N GLY A 301 0.29 14.39 -19.30
CA GLY A 301 -1.08 14.67 -18.89
C GLY A 301 -1.82 13.43 -18.43
N GLU A 302 -2.94 13.67 -17.76
CA GLU A 302 -3.75 12.63 -17.16
C GLU A 302 -4.62 11.93 -18.20
N TYR A 303 -4.87 10.67 -17.98
CA TYR A 303 -5.72 9.86 -18.84
C TYR A 303 -6.63 8.96 -18.02
N ALA A 304 -7.71 8.53 -18.66
CA ALA A 304 -8.64 7.55 -18.12
C ALA A 304 -9.08 6.60 -19.24
N ALA A 305 -9.47 5.40 -18.83
CA ALA A 305 -10.02 4.36 -19.68
C ALA A 305 -10.94 3.46 -18.87
N ASP A 306 -11.83 2.77 -19.57
CA ASP A 306 -12.59 1.67 -19.01
C ASP A 306 -11.77 0.38 -19.09
N LEU A 307 -11.94 -0.47 -18.08
CA LEU A 307 -11.22 -1.72 -17.94
C LEU A 307 -12.18 -2.88 -17.67
N THR A 308 -12.30 -3.78 -18.65
CA THR A 308 -13.02 -5.05 -18.49
C THR A 308 -12.04 -6.18 -18.20
N ARG A 309 -12.35 -7.02 -17.20
CA ARG A 309 -11.46 -8.08 -16.72
C ARG A 309 -12.20 -9.42 -16.60
N GLU A 310 -11.63 -10.45 -17.21
CA GLU A 310 -12.01 -11.85 -17.00
C GLU A 310 -10.75 -12.65 -16.63
N GLY A 311 -10.48 -12.74 -15.32
CA GLY A 311 -9.21 -13.29 -14.83
C GLY A 311 -8.02 -12.46 -15.28
N ASN A 312 -7.13 -13.06 -16.07
CA ASN A 312 -5.98 -12.36 -16.67
C ASN A 312 -6.28 -11.74 -18.04
N ALA A 313 -7.45 -12.00 -18.63
CA ALA A 313 -7.87 -11.35 -19.87
C ALA A 313 -8.36 -9.93 -19.55
N TRP A 314 -7.65 -8.94 -20.08
CA TRP A 314 -7.91 -7.53 -19.82
C TRP A 314 -8.23 -6.85 -21.14
N THR A 315 -9.28 -6.04 -21.17
CA THR A 315 -9.60 -5.19 -22.32
C THR A 315 -9.67 -3.75 -21.84
N VAL A 316 -8.89 -2.87 -22.47
CA VAL A 316 -8.94 -1.43 -22.24
C VAL A 316 -9.77 -0.79 -23.34
N SER A 317 -10.77 0.00 -22.97
CA SER A 317 -11.64 0.71 -23.91
C SER A 317 -11.84 2.16 -23.46
N ASN A 318 -12.40 2.99 -24.35
CA ASN A 318 -12.68 4.40 -24.05
C ASN A 318 -11.47 5.20 -23.51
N LEU A 319 -10.26 4.84 -23.97
CA LEU A 319 -9.02 5.49 -23.56
C LEU A 319 -8.97 6.93 -24.08
N ALA A 320 -8.90 7.88 -23.16
CA ALA A 320 -8.86 9.30 -23.47
C ALA A 320 -7.94 10.07 -22.51
N LEU A 321 -7.29 11.11 -23.04
CA LEU A 321 -6.63 12.12 -22.22
C LEU A 321 -7.69 13.00 -21.55
N SER A 322 -7.63 13.11 -20.22
CA SER A 322 -8.50 13.99 -19.44
C SER A 322 -7.97 15.42 -19.43
N THR A 323 -6.66 15.60 -19.59
CA THR A 323 -6.01 16.90 -19.69
C THR A 323 -5.04 16.94 -20.87
N THR A 324 -5.16 17.97 -21.70
CA THR A 324 -4.23 18.22 -22.80
C THR A 324 -3.18 19.22 -22.35
N VAL A 325 -1.96 18.73 -22.10
CA VAL A 325 -0.82 19.56 -21.68
C VAL A 325 0.14 19.72 -22.86
N ARG A 326 0.78 20.89 -23.00
CA ARG A 326 1.91 21.03 -23.94
C ARG A 326 3.15 20.44 -23.30
N CYS A 327 3.62 19.33 -23.83
CA CYS A 327 4.84 18.67 -23.36
C CYS A 327 5.97 18.80 -24.38
N PRO A 328 7.23 18.63 -23.95
CA PRO A 328 8.35 18.41 -24.88
C PRO A 328 8.06 17.24 -25.82
N GLU A 329 8.51 17.34 -27.08
CA GLU A 329 8.20 16.36 -28.13
C GLU A 329 8.55 14.92 -27.72
N ALA A 330 9.69 14.73 -27.05
CA ALA A 330 10.11 13.42 -26.56
C ALA A 330 9.13 12.81 -25.54
N ALA A 331 8.59 13.64 -24.62
CA ALA A 331 7.59 13.19 -23.66
C ALA A 331 6.27 12.88 -24.35
N ASN A 332 5.83 13.74 -25.28
CA ASN A 332 4.61 13.52 -26.06
C ASN A 332 4.67 12.23 -26.91
N ARG A 333 5.80 11.96 -27.59
CA ARG A 333 6.00 10.72 -28.35
C ARG A 333 5.94 9.48 -27.46
N ARG A 334 6.57 9.53 -26.28
CA ARG A 334 6.50 8.43 -25.30
C ARG A 334 5.08 8.21 -24.80
N ALA A 335 4.38 9.28 -24.41
CA ALA A 335 2.99 9.22 -23.96
C ALA A 335 2.07 8.62 -25.03
N THR A 336 2.24 9.03 -26.29
CA THR A 336 1.48 8.49 -27.42
C THR A 336 1.76 7.00 -27.65
N HIS A 337 3.03 6.60 -27.61
CA HIS A 337 3.41 5.19 -27.74
C HIS A 337 2.86 4.35 -26.58
N TYR A 338 2.93 4.87 -25.35
CA TYR A 338 2.36 4.26 -24.17
C TYR A 338 0.84 4.05 -24.29
N LEU A 339 0.09 5.09 -24.63
CA LEU A 339 -1.37 5.02 -24.76
C LEU A 339 -1.79 4.10 -25.90
N ALA A 340 -1.07 4.11 -27.02
CA ALA A 340 -1.31 3.18 -28.13
C ALA A 340 -1.11 1.73 -27.71
N ALA A 341 -0.03 1.44 -26.96
CA ALA A 341 0.22 0.10 -26.43
C ALA A 341 -0.82 -0.31 -25.38
N LEU A 342 -1.21 0.61 -24.48
CA LEU A 342 -2.22 0.35 -23.46
C LEU A 342 -3.58 -0.01 -24.07
N GLY A 343 -3.98 0.66 -25.16
CA GLY A 343 -5.21 0.37 -25.90
C GLY A 343 -5.21 -0.99 -26.63
N GLN A 344 -4.08 -1.67 -26.70
CA GLN A 344 -3.96 -3.00 -27.32
C GLN A 344 -3.84 -4.13 -26.30
N VAL A 345 -3.88 -3.83 -25.00
CA VAL A 345 -3.75 -4.85 -23.95
C VAL A 345 -4.89 -5.86 -24.07
N THR A 346 -4.52 -7.14 -24.07
CA THR A 346 -5.44 -8.28 -24.04
C THR A 346 -5.22 -9.16 -22.81
N LYS A 347 -4.05 -9.05 -22.16
CA LYS A 347 -3.67 -9.90 -21.03
C LYS A 347 -2.86 -9.13 -19.99
N ALA A 348 -3.11 -9.40 -18.73
CA ALA A 348 -2.36 -8.90 -17.59
C ALA A 348 -1.82 -10.05 -16.73
N GLU A 349 -0.51 -10.06 -16.51
CA GLU A 349 0.16 -11.04 -15.66
C GLU A 349 0.84 -10.32 -14.50
N LEU A 350 0.47 -10.74 -13.30
CA LEU A 350 1.05 -10.25 -12.07
C LEU A 350 2.06 -11.27 -11.54
N ASP A 351 3.29 -10.82 -11.38
CA ASP A 351 4.33 -11.54 -10.66
C ASP A 351 4.68 -10.76 -9.37
N PRO A 352 5.51 -11.31 -8.46
CA PRO A 352 5.81 -10.65 -7.19
C PRO A 352 6.51 -9.29 -7.32
N PHE A 353 7.08 -8.98 -8.48
CA PHE A 353 7.90 -7.80 -8.72
C PHE A 353 7.27 -6.83 -9.70
N ARG A 354 6.48 -7.33 -10.64
CA ARG A 354 5.97 -6.57 -11.78
C ARG A 354 4.56 -6.99 -12.17
N LEU A 355 3.85 -6.02 -12.72
CA LEU A 355 2.67 -6.24 -13.53
C LEU A 355 3.07 -6.09 -14.99
N THR A 356 2.85 -7.12 -15.79
CA THR A 356 3.12 -7.13 -17.22
C THR A 356 1.81 -7.16 -17.98
N LEU A 357 1.59 -6.16 -18.84
CA LEU A 357 0.46 -6.11 -19.75
C LEU A 357 0.95 -6.46 -21.15
N THR A 358 0.28 -7.40 -21.81
CA THR A 358 0.61 -7.84 -23.16
C THR A 358 -0.59 -7.72 -24.10
N GLY A 359 -0.30 -7.43 -25.37
CA GLY A 359 -1.24 -7.34 -26.48
C GLY A 359 -0.58 -7.80 -27.78
N PRO A 360 -1.26 -7.68 -28.94
CA PRO A 360 -0.71 -8.06 -30.24
C PRO A 360 0.66 -7.41 -30.53
N ASP A 361 0.79 -6.11 -30.32
CA ASP A 361 2.05 -5.36 -30.49
C ASP A 361 2.45 -4.58 -29.21
N ALA A 362 1.85 -4.93 -28.07
CA ALA A 362 2.06 -4.26 -26.81
C ALA A 362 2.75 -5.17 -25.79
N LYS A 363 3.82 -4.66 -25.19
CA LYS A 363 4.40 -5.21 -23.96
C LYS A 363 4.75 -4.05 -23.04
N LEU A 364 4.05 -3.96 -21.93
CA LEU A 364 4.24 -2.95 -20.90
C LEU A 364 4.60 -3.66 -19.61
N SER A 365 5.68 -3.24 -18.95
CA SER A 365 5.97 -3.72 -17.60
C SER A 365 5.94 -2.57 -16.62
N PHE A 366 5.33 -2.83 -15.48
CA PHE A 366 5.16 -1.88 -14.39
C PHE A 366 5.70 -2.45 -13.09
N ALA A 367 6.20 -1.57 -12.24
CA ALA A 367 6.53 -1.86 -10.86
C ALA A 367 5.58 -1.08 -9.93
N PRO A 368 5.30 -1.56 -8.72
CA PRO A 368 4.58 -0.77 -7.73
C PRO A 368 5.27 0.58 -7.50
N ALA A 369 4.50 1.67 -7.40
CA ALA A 369 5.03 3.02 -7.33
C ALA A 369 5.76 3.32 -6.02
N ALA A 370 5.52 2.53 -4.96
CA ALA A 370 6.29 2.58 -3.73
C ALA A 370 7.43 1.55 -3.71
N GLY A 371 8.61 1.98 -3.28
CA GLY A 371 9.85 1.19 -3.25
C GLY A 371 10.99 1.97 -3.89
N CYS A 372 11.70 2.73 -3.07
CA CYS A 372 12.78 3.67 -3.38
C CYS A 372 12.34 5.02 -3.99
N HIS A 373 12.07 5.99 -3.11
CA HIS A 373 11.98 7.42 -3.44
C HIS A 373 13.37 8.05 -3.69
N HIS A 374 14.37 7.28 -4.15
CA HIS A 374 15.76 7.76 -4.27
C HIS A 374 16.23 8.06 -5.70
N ASP A 375 15.58 7.53 -6.74
CA ASP A 375 16.05 7.73 -8.12
C ASP A 375 15.63 9.07 -8.77
N LEU A 376 14.79 9.89 -8.12
CA LEU A 376 14.41 11.21 -8.65
C LEU A 376 15.18 12.38 -8.00
N ALA A 377 15.88 12.16 -6.89
CA ALA A 377 16.67 13.20 -6.23
C ALA A 377 18.03 13.43 -6.91
N ASP A 378 18.64 12.40 -7.49
CA ASP A 378 19.99 12.51 -8.08
C ASP A 378 20.02 13.25 -9.43
N ALA A 379 18.94 13.21 -10.21
CA ALA A 379 18.85 13.97 -11.46
C ALA A 379 18.81 15.49 -11.20
N THR A 380 18.09 15.92 -10.16
CA THR A 380 17.97 17.34 -9.78
C THR A 380 19.24 17.85 -9.08
N GLY A 381 19.88 17.02 -8.26
CA GLY A 381 21.15 17.33 -7.61
C GLY A 381 22.34 17.44 -8.57
N ALA A 382 22.38 16.60 -9.62
CA ALA A 382 23.41 16.65 -10.66
C ALA A 382 23.27 17.89 -11.56
N ILE A 383 22.04 18.36 -11.82
CA ILE A 383 21.78 19.58 -12.59
C ILE A 383 22.16 20.83 -11.77
N ARG A 384 21.85 20.88 -10.46
CA ARG A 384 22.28 21.99 -9.59
C ARG A 384 23.81 22.10 -9.50
N ARG A 385 24.55 20.99 -9.38
CA ARG A 385 26.03 21.03 -9.31
C ARG A 385 26.68 21.51 -10.61
N ARG A 386 26.08 21.25 -11.78
CA ARG A 386 26.58 21.79 -13.06
C ARG A 386 26.30 23.28 -13.24
N LEU A 387 25.24 23.81 -12.63
CA LEU A 387 24.88 25.23 -12.68
C LEU A 387 25.59 26.08 -11.61
N SER A 388 26.18 25.47 -10.58
CA SER A 388 26.92 26.16 -9.51
C SER A 388 28.45 26.13 -9.67
N SER A 389 28.99 25.54 -10.75
CA SER A 389 30.42 25.66 -11.06
C SER A 389 30.74 27.06 -11.59
N PRO A 390 31.64 27.83 -10.96
CA PRO A 390 32.08 29.11 -11.51
C PRO A 390 32.82 28.88 -12.84
N ALA A 391 32.47 29.67 -13.86
CA ALA A 391 33.15 29.65 -15.15
C ALA A 391 34.67 29.87 -14.98
N PRO A 392 35.53 29.18 -15.75
CA PRO A 392 36.96 29.40 -15.70
C PRO A 392 37.27 30.86 -16.08
N GLY A 393 37.92 31.58 -15.16
CA GLY A 393 38.20 33.00 -15.26
C GLY A 393 38.95 33.38 -16.53
N VAL A 394 38.36 34.30 -17.29
CA VAL A 394 39.03 35.00 -18.39
C VAL A 394 40.14 35.87 -17.80
N ARG A 395 41.41 35.49 -18.04
CA ARG A 395 42.56 36.35 -17.75
C ARG A 395 42.47 37.60 -18.62
N ARG A 396 42.26 38.76 -18.00
CA ARG A 396 42.45 40.06 -18.66
C ARG A 396 43.94 40.37 -18.68
N SER A 397 44.52 40.43 -19.87
CA SER A 397 45.84 41.01 -20.12
C SER A 397 45.76 42.52 -19.92
N ALA A 398 46.69 43.09 -19.16
CA ALA A 398 46.87 44.53 -19.01
C ALA A 398 47.61 45.11 -20.23
N PRO A 399 47.27 46.32 -20.71
CA PRO A 399 48.12 47.03 -21.67
C PRO A 399 49.26 47.75 -20.93
N GLY A 400 50.45 47.70 -21.53
CA GLY A 400 51.62 48.48 -21.14
C GLY A 400 51.68 49.84 -21.82
#